data_AF-A0A970DQP0-F1
#
_entry.id   AF-A0A970DQP0-F1
#
_cell.length_a   1.000
_cell.length_b   1.000
_cell.length_c   1.000
_cell.angle_alpha   90.00
_cell.angle_beta   90.00
_cell.angle_gamma   90.00
#
_symmetry.space_group_name_H-M   'P 1'
#
loop_
_entity.id
_entity.type
_entity.pdbx_description
1 polymer ?
#
loop_
_entity_poly.entity_id
_entity_poly.type
_entity_poly.pdbx_seq_one_letter_code
_entity_poly.pdbx_strand_id
1 'polypeptide(L)' 'MAKQRCIICRKPLNNGIIINGRIICKPCEGRVVNSKVNTDFYNYYRDCIKKTLVDLLLKDARAHKTGIYR' A
#
# COMPACT_ATOMS: atom_id res chain seq x y z
N MET A 1 -1.22 -12.98 14.65
CA MET A 1 -0.54 -12.81 13.35
C MET A 1 -1.49 -12.10 12.38
N ALA A 2 -1.29 -10.81 12.13
CA ALA A 2 -2.16 -10.06 11.22
C ALA A 2 -1.88 -10.52 9.78
N LYS A 3 -2.82 -11.25 9.18
CA LYS A 3 -2.74 -11.65 7.76
C LYS A 3 -2.66 -10.38 6.93
N GLN A 4 -1.48 -10.09 6.38
CA GLN A 4 -1.25 -8.98 5.45
C GLN A 4 -2.20 -9.18 4.25
N ARG A 5 -2.98 -8.15 3.93
CA ARG A 5 -3.98 -8.18 2.85
C ARG A 5 -3.53 -7.28 1.73
N CYS A 6 -3.72 -7.74 0.50
CA CYS A 6 -3.38 -6.96 -0.67
C CYS A 6 -4.15 -5.62 -0.68
N ILE A 7 -3.47 -4.50 -0.96
CA ILE A 7 -4.14 -3.19 -1.06
C ILE A 7 -5.17 -3.11 -2.19
N ILE A 8 -4.97 -3.89 -3.25
CA ILE A 8 -5.81 -3.84 -4.47
C ILE A 8 -6.98 -4.82 -4.35
N CYS A 9 -6.70 -6.11 -4.14
CA CYS A 9 -7.73 -7.15 -4.17
C CYS A 9 -8.25 -7.57 -2.78
N ARG A 10 -7.67 -7.02 -1.70
CA ARG A 10 -7.99 -7.35 -0.29
C ARG A 10 -7.85 -8.83 0.09
N LYS A 11 -7.38 -9.68 -0.83
CA LYS A 11 -7.15 -11.10 -0.56
C LYS A 11 -5.98 -11.28 0.42
N PRO A 12 -6.09 -12.19 1.40
CA PRO A 12 -4.98 -12.59 2.25
C PRO A 12 -4.02 -13.43 1.40
N LEU A 13 -2.77 -13.00 1.28
CA LEU A 13 -1.75 -13.74 0.54
C LEU A 13 -0.41 -13.67 1.23
N ASN A 14 0.38 -14.72 1.04
CA ASN A 14 1.73 -14.86 1.58
C ASN A 14 2.82 -14.34 0.63
N ASN A 15 2.48 -14.02 -0.63
CA ASN A 15 3.45 -13.71 -1.69
C ASN A 15 3.09 -12.46 -2.51
N GLY A 16 4.11 -11.64 -2.78
CA GLY A 16 4.05 -10.42 -3.59
C GLY A 16 5.02 -9.35 -3.06
N ILE A 17 4.83 -8.10 -3.45
CA ILE A 17 5.68 -6.98 -2.99
C ILE A 17 5.10 -6.26 -1.78
N ILE A 18 5.97 -5.75 -0.91
CA ILE A 18 5.59 -4.90 0.22
C ILE A 18 6.01 -3.47 -0.10
N ILE A 19 5.05 -2.55 -0.13
CA ILE A 19 5.29 -1.12 -0.31
C ILE A 19 4.86 -0.42 0.98
N ASN A 20 5.83 0.10 1.72
CA ASN A 20 5.65 0.91 2.92
C ASN A 20 4.68 0.27 3.95
N GLY A 21 4.92 -1.00 4.27
CA GLY A 21 4.13 -1.76 5.26
C GLY A 21 2.80 -2.33 4.75
N ARG A 22 2.45 -2.12 3.47
CA ARG A 22 1.29 -2.77 2.83
C ARG A 22 1.70 -3.71 1.73
N ILE A 23 1.00 -4.84 1.61
CA ILE A 23 1.33 -5.88 0.64
C ILE A 23 0.52 -5.72 -0.65
N ILE A 24 1.10 -6.12 -1.76
CA ILE A 24 0.45 -6.25 -3.07
C ILE A 24 0.65 -7.67 -3.53
N CYS A 25 -0.45 -8.32 -3.91
CA CYS A 25 -0.41 -9.71 -4.35
C CYS A 25 0.36 -9.86 -5.67
N LYS A 26 1.12 -10.94 -5.85
CA LYS A 26 1.83 -11.22 -7.13
C LYS A 26 0.95 -11.09 -8.40
N PRO A 27 -0.32 -11.57 -8.43
CA PRO A 27 -1.16 -11.34 -9.61
C PRO A 27 -1.62 -9.88 -9.77
N CYS A 28 -1.70 -9.13 -8.67
CA CYS A 28 -2.02 -7.71 -8.69
C CYS A 28 -0.85 -6.89 -9.25
N GLU A 29 0.37 -7.21 -8.81
CA GLU A 29 1.60 -6.62 -9.34
C GLU A 29 1.76 -6.89 -10.83
N GLY A 30 1.60 -8.13 -11.28
CA GLY A 30 1.64 -8.47 -12.70
C GLY A 30 0.58 -7.71 -13.52
N ARG A 31 -0.62 -7.51 -12.96
CA ARG A 31 -1.65 -6.67 -13.57
C ARG A 31 -1.22 -5.20 -13.65
N VAL A 32 -0.59 -4.66 -12.61
CA VAL A 32 -0.11 -3.25 -12.62
C VAL A 32 1.00 -3.07 -13.65
N VAL A 33 2.01 -3.95 -13.65
CA VAL A 33 3.15 -3.90 -14.58
C VAL A 33 2.70 -4.05 -16.03
N ASN A 34 1.71 -4.92 -16.28
CA ASN A 34 1.17 -5.14 -17.62
C ASN A 34 0.02 -4.20 -17.99
N SER A 35 -0.45 -3.35 -17.06
CA SER A 35 -1.51 -2.38 -17.32
C SER A 35 -0.93 -1.11 -17.94
N LYS A 36 -1.64 -0.57 -18.94
CA LYS A 36 -1.33 0.75 -19.47
C LYS A 36 -1.76 1.81 -18.45
N VAL A 37 -1.01 2.92 -18.40
CA VAL A 37 -1.22 4.06 -17.49
C VAL A 37 -2.62 4.67 -17.62
N ASN A 38 -3.26 4.50 -18.79
CA ASN A 38 -4.57 5.04 -19.11
C ASN A 38 -5.74 4.07 -18.82
N THR A 39 -5.55 3.11 -17.91
CA THR A 39 -6.58 2.16 -17.51
C THR A 39 -7.15 2.50 -16.14
N ASP A 40 -8.45 2.24 -15.94
CA ASP A 40 -9.12 2.41 -14.64
C ASP A 40 -8.41 1.66 -13.51
N PHE A 41 -7.79 0.52 -13.83
CA PHE A 41 -7.02 -0.26 -12.89
C PHE A 41 -5.76 0.47 -12.39
N TYR A 42 -5.03 1.15 -13.29
CA TYR A 42 -3.86 1.93 -12.90
C TYR A 42 -4.24 3.14 -12.05
N ASN A 43 -5.33 3.82 -12.39
CA ASN A 43 -5.87 4.93 -11.57
C ASN A 43 -6.28 4.45 -10.17
N TYR A 44 -6.94 3.28 -10.08
CA TYR A 44 -7.29 2.67 -8.80
C TYR A 44 -6.05 2.32 -7.96
N TYR A 45 -5.04 1.68 -8.58
CA TYR A 45 -3.77 1.38 -7.93
C TYR A 45 -3.09 2.64 -7.39
N ARG A 46 -3.02 3.70 -8.21
CA ARG A 46 -2.43 4.99 -7.84
C ARG A 46 -3.16 5.62 -6.65
N ASP A 47 -4.49 5.57 -6.61
CA ASP A 47 -5.27 6.08 -5.48
C ASP A 47 -5.03 5.28 -4.19
N CYS A 48 -4.93 3.95 -4.29
CA CYS A 48 -4.56 3.08 -3.17
C CYS A 48 -3.18 3.42 -2.59
N ILE A 49 -2.17 3.63 -3.45
CA ILE A 49 -0.84 4.04 -3.00
C ILE A 49 -0.87 5.43 -2.39
N LYS A 50 -1.57 6.39 -3.01
CA LYS A 50 -1.67 7.76 -2.49
C LYS A 50 -2.29 7.78 -1.10
N LYS A 51 -3.39 7.05 -0.88
CA LYS A 51 -4.00 6.87 0.45
C LYS A 51 -3.04 6.23 1.45
N THR A 52 -2.25 5.27 0.99
CA THR A 52 -1.24 4.61 1.84
C THR A 52 -0.16 5.60 2.28
N LEU A 53 0.40 6.38 1.36
CA LEU A 53 1.41 7.40 1.67
C LEU A 53 0.88 8.48 2.62
N VAL A 54 -0.38 8.92 2.45
CA VAL A 54 -1.03 9.86 3.38
C VAL A 54 -1.18 9.27 4.77
N ASP A 55 -1.59 7.99 4.88
CA ASP A 55 -1.69 7.27 6.16
C ASP A 55 -0.33 7.20 6.88
N LEU A 56 0.77 7.11 6.12
CA LEU A 56 2.13 7.13 6.66
C LEU A 56 2.56 8.50 7.13
N LEU A 57 2.31 9.57 6.37
CA LEU A 57 2.60 10.94 6.82
C LEU A 57 1.86 11.28 8.12
N LEU A 58 0.60 10.84 8.25
CA LEU A 58 -0.18 11.01 9.48
C LEU A 58 0.33 10.14 10.63
N LYS A 59 0.87 8.95 10.36
CA LYS A 59 1.52 8.11 11.38
C LYS A 59 2.84 8.70 11.83
N ASP A 60 3.65 9.24 10.92
CA ASP A 60 4.91 9.92 11.26
C ASP A 60 4.64 11.15 12.13
N ALA A 61 3.62 11.94 11.79
CA ALA A 61 3.18 13.07 12.62
C ALA A 61 2.70 12.65 14.03
N ARG A 62 2.22 11.41 14.20
CA ARG A 62 1.85 10.86 15.52
C ARG A 62 3.06 10.25 16.25
N ALA A 63 4.03 9.67 15.53
CA ALA A 63 5.26 9.14 16.10
C ALA A 63 6.20 10.25 16.62
N HIS A 64 6.17 11.44 16.00
CA HIS A 64 6.91 12.62 16.47
C HIS A 64 6.34 13.25 17.76
N LYS A 65 5.23 12.73 18.33
CA LYS A 65 4.74 13.12 19.67
C LYS A 65 5.30 12.27 20.81
N THR A 66 6.09 11.23 20.53
CA THR A 66 6.69 10.35 21.55
C THR A 66 8.22 10.37 21.55
N GLY A 67 8.84 11.48 21.10
CA GLY A 67 10.30 11.58 20.98
C GLY A 67 10.95 12.89 21.40
N ILE A 68 10.20 13.92 21.83
CA ILE A 68 10.78 15.17 22.36
C ILE A 68 9.91 15.70 23.51
N TYR A 69 10.13 15.14 24.70
CA TYR A 69 10.14 15.89 25.96
C TYR A 69 11.28 15.30 26.78
N ARG A 70 12.48 15.80 26.51
CA ARG A 70 13.56 15.84 27.50
C ARG A 70 13.64 17.27 27.98
#